data_AF-A0A6A6EBT7-F1
#
_entry.id   AF-A0A6A6EBT7-F1
#
_cell.length_a   1.000
_cell.length_b   1.000
_cell.length_c   1.000
_cell.angle_alpha   90.00
_cell.angle_beta   90.00
_cell.angle_gamma   90.00
#
_symmetry.space_group_name_H-M   'P 1'
#
loop_
_entity.id
_entity.type
_entity.pdbx_description
1 polymer ?
#
loop_
_entity_poly.entity_id
_entity_poly.type
_entity_poly.pdbx_seq_one_letter_code
_entity_poly.pdbx_strand_id
1 'polypeptide(L)'
;MTYGKLLVSILSSETSTIERVYRKDRADWWENQDCSRNLKDLAIYAPSINPTIGPVERNWSVHGFIQNKSRNRLANPKVEMLVYLFTNLRIRDQIASEDPQYFDEDEVEENEADELEDD
;
A
#
# COMPACT_ATOMS: atom_id res chain seq x y z
N MET A 1 4.85 39.45 23.09
CA MET A 1 3.96 38.39 22.56
C MET A 1 4.79 37.19 22.13
N THR A 2 5.41 36.48 23.08
CA THR A 2 6.44 35.46 22.77
C THR A 2 6.08 34.08 23.31
N TYR A 3 5.21 34.00 24.31
CA TYR A 3 4.76 32.75 24.92
C TYR A 3 3.82 31.91 24.04
N GLY A 4 2.96 32.56 23.24
CA GLY A 4 2.03 31.85 22.35
C GLY A 4 2.74 31.09 21.22
N LYS A 5 3.85 31.62 20.70
CA LYS A 5 4.63 30.96 19.65
C LYS A 5 5.39 29.73 20.18
N LEU A 6 5.89 29.82 21.42
CA LEU A 6 6.59 28.71 22.08
C LEU A 6 5.63 27.57 22.46
N LEU A 7 4.43 27.89 22.95
CA LEU A 7 3.42 26.88 23.25
C LEU A 7 2.94 26.14 21.99
N VAL A 8 2.71 26.86 20.89
CA VAL A 8 2.32 26.23 19.61
C VAL A 8 3.44 25.34 19.06
N SER A 9 4.72 25.74 19.17
CA SER A 9 5.84 24.90 18.73
C SER A 9 6.06 23.67 19.61
N ILE A 10 5.88 23.79 20.93
CA ILE A 10 6.02 22.67 21.88
C ILE A 10 4.89 21.66 21.65
N LEU A 11 3.65 22.12 21.56
CA LEU A 11 2.50 21.25 21.30
C LEU A 11 2.59 20.59 19.92
N SER A 12 3.02 21.32 18.88
CA SER A 12 3.22 20.75 17.54
C SER A 12 4.40 19.76 17.48
N SER A 13 5.46 20.00 18.27
CA SER A 13 6.57 19.05 18.42
C SER A 13 6.11 17.80 19.15
N GLU A 14 5.35 17.95 20.25
CA GLU A 14 4.82 16.85 21.05
C GLU A 14 3.86 15.98 20.24
N THR A 15 2.93 16.57 19.48
CA THR A 15 2.04 15.82 18.58
C THR A 15 2.82 15.08 17.50
N SER A 16 3.88 15.69 16.93
CA SER A 16 4.73 15.02 15.94
C SER A 16 5.55 13.86 16.53
N THR A 17 6.01 13.97 17.78
CA THR A 17 6.64 12.84 18.48
C THR A 17 5.65 11.77 18.86
N ILE A 18 4.42 12.13 19.25
CA ILE A 18 3.37 11.16 19.56
C ILE A 18 2.97 10.40 18.28
N GLU A 19 2.81 11.09 17.15
CA GLU A 19 2.55 10.46 15.83
C GLU A 19 3.73 9.59 15.36
N ARG A 20 4.98 10.00 15.59
CA ARG A 20 6.17 9.18 15.28
C ARG A 20 6.35 7.98 16.22
N VAL A 21 5.94 8.10 17.48
CA VAL A 21 5.94 6.99 18.45
C VAL A 21 4.77 6.02 18.18
N TYR A 22 3.65 6.51 17.64
CA TYR A 22 2.53 5.68 17.19
C TYR A 22 2.73 5.07 15.80
N ARG A 23 3.61 5.64 14.97
CA ARG A 23 4.21 4.97 13.80
C ARG A 23 5.34 4.02 14.25
N LYS A 24 5.13 3.28 15.34
CA LYS A 24 5.91 2.09 15.65
C LYS A 24 5.48 1.02 14.65
N ASP A 25 6.42 0.40 13.96
CA ASP A 25 6.09 -0.70 13.07
C ASP A 25 5.32 -1.76 13.89
N ARG A 26 4.24 -2.33 13.33
CA ARG A 26 3.44 -3.33 14.03
C ARG A 26 4.33 -4.49 14.52
N ALA A 27 5.39 -4.78 13.76
CA ALA A 27 6.43 -5.72 14.11
C ALA A 27 7.18 -5.33 15.40
N ASP A 28 7.60 -4.06 15.54
CA ASP A 28 8.32 -3.54 16.71
C ASP A 28 7.52 -3.72 18.00
N TRP A 29 6.19 -3.60 17.93
CA TRP A 29 5.34 -3.82 19.11
C TRP A 29 5.35 -5.29 19.56
N TRP A 30 5.27 -6.23 18.61
CA TRP A 30 5.30 -7.68 18.88
C TRP A 30 6.65 -8.17 19.37
N GLU A 31 7.75 -7.56 18.92
CA GLU A 31 9.09 -7.91 19.39
C GLU A 31 9.29 -7.67 20.89
N ASN A 32 8.67 -6.60 21.41
CA ASN A 32 8.75 -6.17 22.81
C ASN A 32 7.86 -6.96 23.78
N GLN A 33 7.10 -7.96 23.32
CA GLN A 33 6.19 -8.73 24.18
C GLN A 33 6.90 -9.85 24.93
N ASP A 34 6.53 -10.11 26.18
CA ASP A 34 7.06 -11.25 26.95
C ASP A 34 6.30 -12.55 26.63
N CYS A 35 6.37 -12.99 25.38
CA CYS A 35 5.71 -14.21 24.90
C CYS A 35 6.67 -15.14 24.12
N SER A 36 6.21 -16.35 23.81
CA SER A 36 7.01 -17.35 23.11
C SER A 36 7.40 -16.86 21.71
N ARG A 37 8.60 -17.23 21.25
CA ARG A 37 9.12 -16.83 19.93
C ARG A 37 8.16 -17.21 18.79
N ASN A 38 7.58 -18.40 18.84
CA ASN A 38 6.63 -18.89 17.84
C ASN A 38 5.37 -18.01 17.76
N LEU A 39 4.89 -17.48 18.89
CA LEU A 39 3.73 -16.59 18.90
C LEU A 39 4.08 -15.23 18.28
N LYS A 40 5.27 -14.70 18.59
CA LYS A 40 5.76 -13.45 17.96
C LYS A 40 5.87 -13.60 16.45
N ASP A 41 6.49 -14.67 15.99
CA ASP A 41 6.68 -14.92 14.55
C ASP A 41 5.32 -15.03 13.84
N LEU A 42 4.36 -15.73 14.44
CA LEU A 42 3.01 -15.82 13.88
C LEU A 42 2.30 -14.45 13.87
N ALA A 43 2.45 -13.67 14.93
CA ALA A 43 1.77 -12.39 15.08
C ALA A 43 2.35 -11.28 14.19
N ILE A 44 3.63 -11.41 13.81
CA ILE A 44 4.27 -10.58 12.78
C ILE A 44 3.88 -11.07 11.38
N TYR A 45 3.83 -12.38 11.17
CA TYR A 45 3.54 -12.96 9.85
C TYR A 45 2.07 -12.86 9.44
N ALA A 46 1.12 -13.17 10.33
CA ALA A 46 -0.31 -13.15 10.04
C ALA A 46 -0.81 -11.85 9.39
N PRO A 47 -0.44 -10.65 9.87
CA PRO A 47 -0.87 -9.40 9.24
C PRO A 47 -0.09 -9.04 7.96
N SER A 48 1.03 -9.71 7.66
CA SER A 48 1.73 -9.54 6.37
C SER A 48 1.02 -10.23 5.21
N ILE A 49 0.07 -11.14 5.53
CA ILE A 49 -0.76 -11.80 4.55
C ILE A 49 -1.91 -10.86 4.18
N ASN A 50 -2.07 -10.60 2.89
CA ASN A 50 -3.23 -9.87 2.41
C ASN A 50 -4.50 -10.72 2.63
N PRO A 51 -5.53 -10.18 3.32
CA PRO A 51 -6.76 -10.92 3.59
C PRO A 51 -7.65 -11.05 2.35
N THR A 52 -7.36 -10.31 1.27
CA THR A 52 -8.18 -10.23 0.07
C THR A 52 -7.35 -10.46 -1.20
N ILE A 53 -8.04 -10.73 -2.31
CA ILE A 53 -7.45 -10.85 -3.65
C ILE A 53 -7.35 -9.51 -4.38
N GLY A 54 -7.91 -8.42 -3.84
CA GLY A 54 -7.96 -7.11 -4.48
C GLY A 54 -6.60 -6.59 -4.98
N PRO A 55 -5.49 -6.70 -4.21
CA PRO A 55 -4.16 -6.31 -4.70
C PRO A 55 -3.71 -7.11 -5.94
N VAL A 56 -4.05 -8.40 -5.99
CA VAL A 56 -3.76 -9.26 -7.14
C VAL A 56 -4.64 -8.85 -8.32
N GLU A 57 -5.93 -8.61 -8.11
CA GLU A 57 -6.85 -8.15 -9.15
C GLU A 57 -6.43 -6.81 -9.75
N ARG A 58 -6.02 -5.84 -8.92
CA ARG A 58 -5.48 -4.55 -9.38
C ARG A 58 -4.24 -4.75 -10.26
N ASN A 59 -3.31 -5.61 -9.85
CA ASN A 59 -2.14 -5.94 -10.66
C ASN A 59 -2.54 -6.53 -12.01
N TRP A 60 -3.47 -7.49 -12.05
CA TRP A 60 -3.93 -8.10 -13.30
C TRP A 60 -4.75 -7.16 -14.17
N SER A 61 -5.59 -6.31 -13.60
CA SER A 61 -6.47 -5.37 -14.32
C SER A 61 -5.66 -4.37 -15.15
N VAL A 62 -4.59 -3.79 -14.59
CA VAL A 62 -3.67 -2.88 -15.29
C VAL A 62 -3.09 -3.55 -16.55
N HIS A 63 -2.69 -4.82 -16.43
CA HIS A 63 -2.13 -5.56 -17.56
C HIS A 63 -3.21 -6.10 -18.52
N GLY A 64 -4.42 -6.37 -18.03
CA GLY A 64 -5.58 -6.75 -18.85
C GLY A 64 -5.95 -5.67 -19.86
N PHE A 65 -5.96 -4.40 -19.43
CA PHE A 65 -6.18 -3.27 -20.34
C PHE A 65 -5.15 -3.21 -21.48
N ILE A 66 -3.87 -3.44 -21.16
CA ILE A 66 -2.77 -3.42 -22.14
C ILE A 66 -2.90 -4.61 -23.11
N GLN A 67 -3.20 -5.81 -22.61
CA GLN A 67 -3.27 -7.04 -23.40
C GLN A 67 -4.49 -7.10 -24.34
N ASN A 68 -5.60 -6.44 -23.98
CA ASN A 68 -6.79 -6.39 -24.82
C ASN A 68 -6.59 -5.59 -26.12
N LYS A 69 -5.51 -4.80 -26.25
CA LYS A 69 -5.17 -4.11 -27.50
C LYS A 69 -4.44 -5.07 -28.46
N SER A 70 -4.96 -5.24 -29.67
CA SER A 70 -4.42 -6.19 -30.68
C SER A 70 -2.89 -6.10 -30.90
N ARG A 71 -2.34 -4.87 -30.97
CA ARG A 71 -0.90 -4.63 -31.16
C ARG A 71 -0.02 -5.07 -29.98
N ASN A 72 -0.60 -5.20 -28.79
CA ASN A 72 0.09 -5.48 -27.54
C ASN A 72 -0.13 -6.91 -27.04
N ARG A 73 -0.85 -7.74 -27.81
CA ARG A 73 -1.21 -9.10 -27.39
C ARG A 73 0.04 -9.97 -27.33
N LEU A 74 0.39 -10.40 -26.11
CA LEU A 74 1.47 -11.33 -25.83
C LEU A 74 0.89 -12.73 -25.60
N ALA A 75 1.75 -13.74 -25.68
CA ALA A 75 1.38 -15.09 -25.24
C ALA A 75 1.24 -15.11 -23.71
N ASN A 76 0.29 -15.90 -23.17
CA ASN A 76 -0.01 -15.97 -21.74
C ASN A 76 1.24 -16.08 -20.82
N PRO A 77 2.25 -16.94 -21.12
CA PRO A 77 3.45 -17.02 -20.27
C PRO A 77 4.24 -15.71 -20.19
N LYS A 78 4.26 -14.92 -21.27
CA LYS A 78 4.95 -13.63 -21.30
C LYS A 78 4.18 -12.57 -20.50
N VAL A 79 2.85 -12.65 -20.48
CA VAL A 79 2.01 -11.74 -19.68
C VAL A 79 2.23 -12.00 -18.19
N GLU A 80 2.23 -13.26 -17.77
CA GLU A 80 2.53 -13.65 -16.38
C GLU A 80 3.89 -13.14 -15.91
N MET A 81 4.94 -13.34 -16.73
CA MET A 81 6.27 -12.81 -16.43
C MET A 81 6.30 -11.29 -16.34
N LEU A 82 5.57 -10.59 -17.23
CA LEU A 82 5.51 -9.14 -17.23
C LEU A 82 4.82 -8.61 -15.97
N VAL A 83 3.69 -9.20 -15.58
CA VAL A 83 2.98 -8.88 -14.34
C VAL A 83 3.91 -9.08 -13.16
N TYR A 84 4.55 -10.25 -13.07
CA TYR A 84 5.50 -10.57 -11.99
C TYR A 84 6.66 -9.57 -11.88
N LEU A 85 7.30 -9.22 -13.00
CA LEU A 85 8.41 -8.27 -13.01
C LEU A 85 7.93 -6.88 -12.61
N PHE A 86 6.84 -6.40 -13.21
CA PHE A 86 6.32 -5.06 -12.96
C PHE A 86 5.91 -4.89 -11.49
N THR A 87 5.17 -5.85 -10.93
CA THR A 87 4.71 -5.79 -9.54
C THR A 87 5.86 -5.85 -8.55
N ASN A 88 6.81 -6.76 -8.75
CA ASN A 88 7.94 -6.91 -7.83
C ASN A 88 8.91 -5.72 -7.90
N LEU A 89 9.16 -5.17 -9.10
CA LEU A 89 9.96 -3.96 -9.24
C LEU A 89 9.28 -2.77 -8.52
N ARG A 90 7.97 -2.61 -8.70
CA ARG A 90 7.17 -1.58 -8.02
C ARG A 90 7.25 -1.72 -6.49
N ILE A 91 7.04 -2.93 -5.96
CA ILE A 91 7.13 -3.19 -4.51
C ILE A 91 8.54 -2.92 -3.99
N ARG A 92 9.57 -3.37 -4.71
CA ARG A 92 10.98 -3.13 -4.33
C ARG A 92 11.28 -1.64 -4.25
N ASP A 93 10.86 -0.86 -5.25
CA ASP A 93 11.13 0.57 -5.31
C ASP A 93 10.37 1.32 -4.20
N GLN A 94 9.15 0.88 -3.88
CA GLN A 94 8.36 1.40 -2.76
C GLN A 94 9.02 1.12 -1.40
N ILE A 95 9.52 -0.10 -1.18
CA ILE A 95 10.27 -0.46 0.04
C ILE A 95 11.56 0.36 0.16
N ALA A 96 12.22 0.65 -0.97
CA ALA A 96 13.46 1.42 -1.00
C ALA A 96 13.24 2.95 -0.86
N SER A 97 12.00 3.44 -0.98
CA SER A 97 11.68 4.87 -0.91
C SER A 97 11.69 5.39 0.54
N GLU A 98 12.09 6.66 0.74
CA GLU A 98 12.14 7.30 2.07
C GLU A 98 10.76 7.56 2.68
N ASP A 99 9.70 7.57 1.84
CA ASP A 99 8.30 7.68 2.25
C ASP A 99 7.46 6.59 1.57
N PRO A 100 7.43 5.36 2.14
CA PRO A 100 6.66 4.27 1.58
C PRO A 100 5.16 4.56 1.68
N GLN A 101 4.56 5.02 0.59
CA GLN A 101 3.10 5.14 0.50
C GLN A 101 2.49 3.75 0.53
N TYR A 102 1.92 3.32 1.66
CA TYR A 102 1.09 2.12 1.68
C TYR A 102 -0.17 2.40 0.85
N PHE A 103 -0.64 1.40 0.10
CA PHE A 103 -1.90 1.52 -0.64
C PHE A 103 -3.03 1.65 0.37
N ASP A 104 -3.42 2.87 0.70
CA ASP A 104 -4.76 3.14 1.18
C ASP A 104 -5.69 2.94 -0.04
N GLU A 105 -6.70 2.09 0.15
CA GLU A 105 -7.71 1.78 -0.85
C GLU A 105 -8.62 3.01 -1.06
N ASP A 106 -8.11 4.09 -1.63
CA ASP A 106 -8.97 5.22 -1.97
C ASP A 106 -9.97 4.77 -3.06
N GLU A 107 -11.24 5.00 -2.74
CA GLU A 107 -12.45 4.65 -3.49
C GLU A 107 -12.28 4.95 -4.98
N VAL A 108 -12.48 3.92 -5.80
CA VAL A 108 -12.68 4.11 -7.22
C VAL A 108 -14.08 4.70 -7.37
N GLU A 109 -14.19 6.02 -7.57
CA GLU A 109 -15.44 6.58 -8.10
C GLU A 109 -15.65 5.98 -9.49
N GLU A 110 -16.52 4.97 -9.57
CA GLU A 110 -17.10 4.50 -10.82
C GLU A 110 -17.86 5.67 -11.43
N ASN A 111 -17.24 6.34 -12.40
CA ASN A 111 -17.98 7.27 -13.25
C ASN A 111 -18.95 6.42 -14.08
N GLU A 112 -20.24 6.50 -13.77
CA GLU A 112 -21.35 5.98 -14.58
C GLU A 112 -21.23 6.55 -16.00
N ALA A 113 -20.66 5.77 -16.90
CA ALA A 113 -20.69 6.02 -18.33
C ALA A 113 -21.88 5.26 -18.91
N ASP A 114 -23.08 5.84 -18.82
CA ASP A 114 -24.21 5.45 -19.65
C ASP A 114 -25.17 6.63 -19.80
N GLU A 115 -25.07 7.31 -20.95
CA GLU A 115 -26.23 7.86 -21.68
C GLU A 115 -25.75 8.24 -23.09
N LEU A 116 -25.78 7.26 -24.00
CA LEU A 116 -25.81 7.53 -25.44
C LEU A 116 -27.26 7.88 -25.80
N GLU A 117 -27.57 9.17 -25.93
CA GLU A 117 -28.76 9.60 -26.66
C GLU A 117 -28.48 9.48 -28.17
N ASP A 118 -29.09 8.48 -28.80
CA ASP A 118 -29.37 8.46 -30.23
C ASP A 118 -30.54 9.42 -30.51
N ASP A 119 -30.33 10.45 -31.34
CA ASP A 119 -31.31 11.01 -32.29
C ASP A 119 -30.62 11.90 -33.35
#